data_AF-S7TFE1-F1
#
_entry.id   AF-S7TFE1-F1
#
_cell.length_a   1.000
_cell.length_b   1.000
_cell.length_c   1.000
_cell.angle_alpha   90.00
_cell.angle_beta   90.00
_cell.angle_gamma   90.00
#
_symmetry.space_group_name_H-M   'P 1'
#
loop_
_entity.id
_entity.type
_entity.pdbx_description
1 polymer ?
#
loop_
_entity_poly.entity_id
_entity_poly.type
_entity_poly.pdbx_seq_one_letter_code
_entity_poly.pdbx_strand_id
1 'polypeptide(L)' 'MTELSREQTIQLISTIVAKHGCEILEMDVDNHILDIDGPAEARENCARELELFLD' A
#
# COMPACT_ATOMS: atom_id res chain seq x y z
N MET A 1 10.19 13.23 9.54
CA MET A 1 9.12 13.23 8.53
C MET A 1 7.79 13.44 9.23
N THR A 2 6.82 14.06 8.56
CA THR A 2 5.45 14.19 9.10
C THR A 2 4.83 12.80 9.19
N GLU A 3 4.50 12.34 10.40
CA GLU A 3 3.65 11.15 10.57
C GLU A 3 2.32 11.39 9.86
N LEU A 4 1.98 10.51 8.93
CA LEU A 4 0.67 10.51 8.31
C LEU A 4 -0.35 10.05 9.35
N SER A 5 -1.53 10.69 9.36
CA SER A 5 -2.64 10.13 10.12
C SER A 5 -3.04 8.78 9.52
N ARG A 6 -3.65 7.88 10.32
CA ARG A 6 -4.16 6.59 9.84
C ARG A 6 -4.97 6.74 8.55
N GLU A 7 -5.87 7.73 8.51
CA GLU A 7 -6.74 7.98 7.36
C GLU A 7 -5.94 8.35 6.11
N GLN A 8 -4.88 9.16 6.27
CA GLN A 8 -3.97 9.51 5.18
C GLN A 8 -3.17 8.31 4.69
N THR A 9 -2.69 7.45 5.61
CA THR A 9 -2.01 6.20 5.27
C THR A 9 -2.91 5.27 4.47
N ILE A 10 -4.17 5.08 4.90
CA ILE A 10 -5.15 4.25 4.19
C ILE A 10 -5.43 4.79 2.78
N GLN A 11 -5.64 6.10 2.65
CA GLN A 11 -5.88 6.73 1.35
C GLN A 11 -4.68 6.58 0.41
N LEU A 12 -3.47 6.76 0.94
CA LEU A 12 -2.24 6.59 0.19
C LEU A 12 -2.08 5.15 -0.29
N ILE A 13 -2.19 4.16 0.61
CA ILE A 13 -2.10 2.74 0.26
C ILE A 13 -3.11 2.40 -0.83
N SER A 14 -4.37 2.80 -0.66
CA SER A 14 -5.45 2.55 -1.62
C SER A 14 -5.14 3.17 -2.99
N THR A 15 -4.55 4.36 -3.01
CA THR A 15 -4.17 5.06 -4.25
C THR A 15 -3.05 4.32 -4.97
N ILE A 16 -2.01 3.90 -4.25
CA ILE A 16 -0.86 3.19 -4.83
C ILE A 16 -1.29 1.81 -5.36
N VAL A 17 -2.09 1.07 -4.60
CA VAL A 17 -2.63 -0.23 -5.00
C VAL A 17 -3.45 -0.11 -6.28
N ALA A 18 -4.38 0.85 -6.33
CA ALA A 18 -5.19 1.09 -7.53
C ALA A 18 -4.36 1.56 -8.73
N LYS A 19 -3.35 2.42 -8.51
CA LYS A 19 -2.44 2.92 -9.56
C LYS A 19 -1.69 1.80 -10.26
N HIS A 20 -1.26 0.77 -9.52
CA HIS A 20 -0.54 -0.38 -10.09
C HIS A 20 -1.46 -1.51 -10.57
N GLY A 21 -2.78 -1.37 -10.43
CA GLY A 21 -3.73 -2.42 -10.80
C GLY A 21 -3.68 -3.64 -9.88
N CYS A 22 -3.28 -3.44 -8.62
CA CYS A 22 -3.40 -4.44 -7.57
C CYS A 22 -4.76 -4.30 -6.86
N GLU A 23 -5.17 -5.33 -6.15
CA GLU A 23 -6.34 -5.34 -5.27
C GLU A 23 -5.89 -5.56 -3.82
N ILE A 24 -6.52 -4.88 -2.86
CA ILE A 24 -6.27 -5.10 -1.44
C ILE A 24 -7.11 -6.31 -0.99
N LEU A 25 -6.46 -7.38 -0.55
CA LEU A 25 -7.12 -8.52 0.08
C LEU A 25 -7.32 -8.29 1.58
N GLU A 26 -6.29 -7.77 2.24
CA GLU A 26 -6.30 -7.49 3.68
C GLU A 26 -5.44 -6.25 3.96
N MET A 27 -5.90 -5.41 4.89
CA MET A 27 -5.14 -4.24 5.34
C MET A 27 -5.34 -4.04 6.83
N ASP A 28 -4.25 -4.20 7.57
CA ASP A 28 -4.15 -3.90 8.98
C ASP A 28 -3.01 -2.90 9.19
N VAL A 29 -3.38 -1.62 9.23
CA VAL A 29 -2.44 -0.51 9.41
C VAL A 29 -1.84 -0.50 10.82
N ASP A 30 -2.51 -1.07 11.82
CA ASP A 30 -2.00 -1.10 13.19
C ASP A 30 -0.85 -2.11 13.31
N ASN A 31 -1.01 -3.26 12.66
CA ASN A 31 -0.03 -4.33 12.64
C ASN A 31 0.94 -4.25 11.45
N HIS A 32 0.83 -3.22 10.61
CA HIS A 32 1.62 -3.03 9.39
C HIS A 32 1.53 -4.23 8.42
N ILE A 33 0.34 -4.81 8.31
CA ILE A 33 0.05 -5.91 7.41
C ILE A 33 -0.74 -5.36 6.22
N LEU A 34 -0.25 -5.66 5.01
CA LEU A 34 -0.95 -5.37 3.77
C LEU A 34 -0.82 -6.58 2.85
N ASP A 35 -1.95 -7.21 2.55
CA ASP A 35 -2.04 -8.28 1.56
C ASP A 35 -2.65 -7.73 0.27
N ILE A 36 -1.95 -7.93 -0.84
CA ILE A 36 -2.32 -7.44 -2.16
C ILE A 36 -2.26 -8.55 -3.20
N ASP A 37 -3.28 -8.59 -4.05
CA ASP A 37 -3.32 -9.48 -5.21
C ASP A 37 -3.13 -8.72 -6.51
N GLY A 38 -2.66 -9.43 -7.54
CA GLY A 38 -2.46 -8.90 -8.86
C GLY A 38 -1.31 -9.60 -9.61
N PRO A 39 -1.07 -9.20 -10.87
CA PRO A 39 0.06 -9.68 -11.65
C PRO A 39 1.38 -9.52 -10.88
N ALA A 40 2.32 -10.45 -11.06
CA ALA A 40 3.59 -10.45 -10.30
C ALA A 40 4.35 -9.11 -10.41
N GLU A 41 4.41 -8.53 -11.61
CA GLU A 41 5.04 -7.23 -11.87
C GLU A 41 4.31 -6.07 -11.16
N ALA A 42 2.97 -6.12 -11.11
CA ALA A 42 2.17 -5.12 -10.41
C ALA A 42 2.41 -5.16 -8.89
N ARG A 43 2.48 -6.37 -8.31
CA ARG A 43 2.76 -6.56 -6.89
C ARG A 43 4.15 -6.06 -6.49
N GLU A 44 5.18 -6.35 -7.29
CA GLU A 44 6.53 -5.80 -7.06
C GLU A 44 6.56 -4.27 -7.13
N ASN A 45 5.92 -3.68 -8.14
CA ASN A 45 5.89 -2.23 -8.30
C ASN A 45 5.11 -1.55 -7.17
N CYS A 46 4.00 -2.15 -6.74
CA CYS A 46 3.21 -1.68 -5.61
C CYS A 46 4.02 -1.72 -4.31
N ALA A 47 4.66 -2.85 -3.99
CA ALA A 47 5.48 -3.00 -2.80
C ALA A 47 6.64 -1.99 -2.75
N ARG A 48 7.34 -1.77 -3.87
CA ARG A 48 8.42 -0.78 -3.97
C ARG A 48 7.96 0.64 -3.75
N GLU A 49 6.81 1.02 -4.30
CA GLU A 49 6.28 2.37 -4.11
C GLU A 49 5.81 2.56 -2.66
N LEU A 50 5.16 1.57 -2.07
CA LEU A 50 4.74 1.60 -0.67
C LEU A 50 5.92 1.74 0.29
N GLU A 51 7.00 0.99 0.07
CA GLU A 51 8.24 1.08 0.86
C GLU A 51 8.78 2.53 0.87
N LEU A 52 8.78 3.22 -0.27
CA LEU A 52 9.26 4.61 -0.34
C LEU A 52 8.44 5.62 0.46
N PHE A 53 7.16 5.33 0.71
CA PHE A 53 6.27 6.26 1.42
C PHE A 53 6.01 5.89 2.88
N LEU A 54 6.23 4.63 3.25
CA LEU A 54 5.96 4.11 4.60
C LEU A 54 7.23 3.95 5.45
N ASP A 55 8.43 4.12 4.87
CA ASP A 55 9.71 4.28 5.59
C ASP A 55 9.81 5.65 6.28
#